data_AF-A0A7K0YPN1-F1
#
_entry.id   AF-A0A7K0YPN1-F1
#
_cell.length_a   1.000
_cell.length_b   1.000
_cell.length_c   1.000
_cell.angle_alpha   90.00
_cell.angle_beta   90.00
_cell.angle_gamma   90.00
#
_symmetry.space_group_name_H-M   'P 1'
#
loop_
_entity.id
_entity.type
_entity.pdbx_description
1 polymer ?
#
loop_
_entity_poly.entity_id
_entity_poly.type
_entity_poly.pdbx_seq_one_letter_code
_entity_poly.pdbx_strand_id
1 'polypeptide(L)' 'MSIEIVSPWRQSGLARFIAAAEVGAGEYFNPVVPEELAEKLRQLSR' A
#
# COMPACT_ATOMS: atom_id res chain seq x y z
N MET A 1 -2.33 20.08 7.86
CA MET A 1 -3.00 19.39 6.74
C MET A 1 -2.00 18.39 6.17
N SER A 2 -2.37 17.12 6.09
CA SER A 2 -1.55 16.05 5.51
C SER A 2 -2.12 15.64 4.15
N ILE A 3 -1.26 15.06 3.31
CA ILE A 3 -1.67 14.38 2.08
C ILE A 3 -1.39 12.90 2.28
N GLU A 4 -2.38 12.05 2.00
CA GLU A 4 -2.25 10.60 2.07
C GLU A 4 -2.25 10.03 0.64
N ILE A 5 -1.23 9.23 0.33
CA ILE A 5 -1.07 8.61 -0.99
C ILE A 5 -1.18 7.10 -0.81
N VAL A 6 -2.21 6.50 -1.42
CA VAL A 6 -2.43 5.05 -1.40
C VAL A 6 -2.16 4.49 -2.79
N SER A 7 -1.10 3.69 -2.92
CA SER A 7 -0.76 3.02 -4.17
C SER A 7 -1.72 1.84 -4.44
N PRO A 8 -2.24 1.69 -5.67
CA PRO A 8 -3.00 0.51 -6.06
C PRO A 8 -2.09 -0.67 -6.39
N TRP A 9 -0.77 -0.59 -6.26
CA TRP A 9 0.15 -1.63 -6.74
C TRP A 9 0.68 -2.49 -5.58
N ARG A 10 0.52 -3.82 -5.68
CA ARG A 10 1.17 -4.78 -4.76
C ARG A 10 2.53 -5.26 -5.27
N GLN A 11 2.73 -5.25 -6.59
CA GLN A 11 3.98 -5.55 -7.28
C GLN A 11 3.90 -4.98 -8.71
N SER A 12 5.01 -5.05 -9.46
CA SER A 12 5.03 -4.63 -10.86
C SER A 12 3.94 -5.34 -11.67
N GLY A 13 3.09 -4.56 -12.35
CA GLY A 13 2.02 -5.08 -13.21
C GLY A 13 0.86 -5.76 -12.47
N LEU A 14 0.80 -5.72 -11.13
CA LEU A 14 -0.30 -6.34 -10.38
C LEU A 14 -0.93 -5.37 -9.39
N ALA A 15 -2.20 -5.06 -9.65
CA ALA A 15 -3.00 -4.21 -8.80
C ALA A 15 -3.46 -4.93 -7.53
N ARG A 16 -3.67 -4.14 -6.47
CA ARG A 16 -4.46 -4.47 -5.29
C ARG A 16 -5.88 -4.01 -5.54
N PHE A 17 -6.83 -4.89 -5.26
CA PHE A 17 -8.25 -4.59 -5.34
C PHE A 17 -8.78 -4.27 -3.94
N ILE A 18 -9.60 -3.24 -3.85
CA ILE A 18 -10.38 -2.91 -2.66
C ILE A 18 -11.70 -3.66 -2.83
N ALA A 19 -11.96 -4.64 -1.95
CA ALA A 19 -13.03 -5.61 -2.18
C ALA A 19 -13.87 -5.82 -0.91
N ALA A 20 -14.45 -7.02 -0.76
CA ALA A 20 -15.45 -7.30 0.27
C ALA A 20 -14.95 -7.03 1.70
N ALA A 21 -13.68 -7.29 2.01
CA ALA A 21 -13.14 -7.05 3.35
C ALA A 21 -13.02 -5.55 3.65
N GLU A 22 -12.42 -4.77 2.74
CA GLU A 22 -12.27 -3.33 2.93
C GLU A 22 -13.63 -2.60 2.87
N VAL A 23 -14.50 -2.96 1.92
CA VAL A 23 -15.77 -2.26 1.69
C VAL A 23 -16.85 -2.71 2.67
N GLY A 24 -16.91 -4.01 2.96
CA GLY A 24 -17.96 -4.61 3.76
C GLY A 24 -17.66 -4.63 5.27
N ALA A 25 -16.39 -4.78 5.65
CA ALA A 25 -15.98 -4.89 7.05
C ALA A 25 -15.12 -3.72 7.56
N GLY A 26 -14.63 -2.85 6.67
CA GLY A 26 -13.70 -1.79 7.07
C GLY A 26 -12.33 -2.31 7.52
N GLU A 27 -12.01 -3.56 7.18
CA GLU A 27 -10.73 -4.20 7.50
C GLU A 27 -9.74 -4.00 6.35
N TYR A 28 -8.52 -3.56 6.66
CA TYR A 28 -7.51 -3.25 5.68
C TYR A 28 -6.34 -4.21 5.75
N PHE A 29 -6.00 -4.79 4.61
CA PHE A 29 -4.88 -5.73 4.49
C PHE A 29 -3.81 -5.16 3.57
N ASN A 30 -2.57 -5.18 4.05
CA ASN A 30 -1.40 -4.88 3.25
C ASN A 30 -0.34 -5.95 3.51
N PRO A 31 0.09 -6.72 2.50
CA PRO A 31 1.10 -7.77 2.66
C PRO A 31 2.53 -7.22 2.79
N VAL A 32 2.68 -5.90 3.02
CA VAL A 32 3.97 -5.22 3.12
C VAL A 32 4.08 -4.56 4.49
N VAL A 33 5.20 -4.81 5.16
CA VAL A 33 5.55 -4.16 6.42
C VAL A 33 5.89 -2.67 6.14
N PRO A 34 5.24 -1.70 6.80
CA PRO A 34 5.43 -0.27 6.52
C PRO A 34 6.90 0.18 6.59
N GLU A 35 7.66 -0.31 7.57
CA GLU A 35 9.05 0.05 7.81
C GLU A 35 9.95 -0.40 6.65
N GLU A 36 9.74 -1.63 6.15
CA GLU A 36 10.48 -2.18 5.01
C GLU A 36 10.18 -1.41 3.72
N LEU A 37 8.91 -1.07 3.49
CA LEU A 37 8.52 -0.24 2.34
C LEU A 37 9.17 1.13 2.40
N ALA A 38 9.14 1.78 3.58
CA ALA A 38 9.70 3.10 3.76
C ALA A 38 11.22 3.11 3.52
N GLU A 39 11.94 2.07 3.98
CA GLU A 39 13.37 1.93 3.70
C GLU A 39 13.63 1.79 2.20
N LYS A 40 12.89 0.91 1.51
CA LYS A 40 13.04 0.70 0.06
C LYS A 40 12.77 1.97 -0.74
N LEU A 41 11.74 2.74 -0.37
CA LEU A 41 11.43 4.01 -1.05
C LEU A 41 12.55 5.04 -0.87
N ARG A 42 13.16 5.14 0.32
CA ARG A 42 14.33 6.02 0.57
C ARG A 42 15.56 5.62 -0.23
N GLN A 43 15.75 4.33 -0.50
CA GLN A 43 16.86 3.84 -1.34
C GLN A 43 16.66 4.22 -2.83
N LEU A 44 15.40 4.26 -3.31
CA LEU A 44 15.07 4.62 -4.70
C LEU A 44 15.05 6.13 -4.96
N SER A 45 14.93 6.95 -3.92
CA SER A 45 14.93 8.42 -4.05
C SER A 45 16.33 9.04 -4.15
N ARG A 46 17.38 8.21 -4.12
CA ARG A 46 18.79 8.62 -4.15
C ARG A 46 19.37 8.41 -5.53
#